data_AF-A0A4Q3DG76-F1
#
_entry.id   AF-A0A4Q3DG76-F1
#
_cell.length_a   1.000
_cell.length_b   1.000
_cell.length_c   1.000
_cell.angle_alpha   90.00
_cell.angle_beta   90.00
_cell.angle_gamma   90.00
#
_symmetry.space_group_name_H-M   'P 1'
#
loop_
_entity.id
_entity.type
_entity.pdbx_description
1 polymer ?
#
loop_
_entity_poly.entity_id
_entity_poly.type
_entity_poly.pdbx_seq_one_letter_code
_entity_poly.pdbx_strand_id
1 'polypeptide(L)'
;AQKAADHHLIVDYHGMYKPTGIQRTFPNIVNFEGVKGLENVKWGVENHPGYDVSIPFIRMLAGPMDYTPGAMRNATKAGFRAINDNPMSQGTRVHQLAMYTIFEAPLQMLADNPTVYKREQESTDFIAAVPTTFDQTVALDGKVGEFISIARRKGNQWFVGAMTNWDARQLTVDCSFLGEGNYKAVVFADGVNADRDATDYQKTAIKVTAKDKLMVKLAPGGGWTARFEKE
;
A
#
# COMPACT_ATOMS: atom_id res chain seq x y z
N ALA A 1 6.43 -25.31 9.32
CA ALA A 1 7.60 -24.77 8.60
C ALA A 1 8.48 -25.88 8.03
N GLN A 2 9.29 -26.60 8.83
CA GLN A 2 10.23 -27.63 8.35
C GLN A 2 9.58 -28.66 7.40
N LYS A 3 8.49 -29.31 7.83
CA LYS A 3 7.79 -30.29 6.99
C LYS A 3 7.33 -29.70 5.65
N ALA A 4 6.88 -28.44 5.63
CA ALA A 4 6.52 -27.78 4.37
C ALA A 4 7.76 -27.53 3.48
N ALA A 5 8.88 -27.13 4.09
CA ALA A 5 10.15 -26.94 3.38
C ALA A 5 10.68 -28.24 2.77
N ASP A 6 10.59 -29.37 3.50
CA ASP A 6 10.97 -30.70 3.02
C ASP A 6 10.16 -31.12 1.78
N HIS A 7 8.96 -30.56 1.62
CA HIS A 7 8.08 -30.76 0.48
C HIS A 7 8.09 -29.60 -0.54
N HIS A 8 9.03 -28.66 -0.44
CA HIS A 8 9.14 -27.47 -1.31
C HIS A 8 7.87 -26.61 -1.35
N LEU A 9 7.14 -26.54 -0.23
CA LEU A 9 5.94 -25.73 -0.07
C LEU A 9 6.27 -24.43 0.67
N ILE A 10 5.69 -23.33 0.18
CA ILE A 10 5.63 -22.06 0.90
C ILE A 10 4.49 -22.05 1.91
N VAL A 11 4.60 -21.21 2.93
CA VAL A 11 3.61 -21.07 4.00
C VAL A 11 3.29 -19.60 4.23
N ASP A 12 1.99 -19.33 4.28
CA ASP A 12 1.41 -18.08 4.76
C ASP A 12 0.57 -18.40 6.01
N TYR A 13 0.87 -17.75 7.14
CA TYR A 13 0.23 -18.04 8.43
C TYR A 13 -0.87 -17.04 8.79
N HIS A 14 -2.12 -17.48 8.75
CA HIS A 14 -3.29 -16.76 9.29
C HIS A 14 -3.68 -17.25 10.68
N GLY A 15 -4.37 -16.41 11.48
CA GLY A 15 -4.81 -16.78 12.84
C GLY A 15 -3.68 -17.04 13.84
N MET A 16 -2.48 -16.51 13.58
CA MET A 16 -1.26 -16.72 14.37
C MET A 16 -0.84 -15.43 15.09
N TYR A 17 -0.01 -15.56 16.14
CA TYR A 17 0.66 -14.42 16.76
C TYR A 17 1.59 -13.70 15.77
N LYS A 18 1.96 -12.45 16.10
CA LYS A 18 2.87 -11.63 15.27
C LYS A 18 4.20 -12.36 15.00
N PRO A 19 4.82 -12.22 13.82
CA PRO A 19 6.12 -12.82 13.57
C PRO A 19 7.18 -12.33 14.57
N THR A 20 8.16 -13.18 14.84
CA THR A 20 9.30 -12.91 15.73
C THR A 20 10.64 -13.20 15.04
N GLY A 21 10.64 -13.25 13.70
CA GLY A 21 11.83 -13.50 12.89
C GLY A 21 12.01 -14.96 12.43
N ILE A 22 11.04 -15.85 12.69
CA ILE A 22 11.10 -17.26 12.28
C ILE A 22 11.32 -17.46 10.78
N GLN A 23 10.86 -16.53 9.94
CA GLN A 23 11.08 -16.51 8.49
C GLN A 23 12.57 -16.41 8.10
N ARG A 24 13.43 -15.92 8.99
CA ARG A 24 14.90 -15.97 8.79
C ARG A 24 15.44 -17.39 8.90
N THR A 25 14.89 -18.20 9.82
CA THR A 25 15.26 -19.61 10.00
C THR A 25 14.59 -20.50 8.95
N PHE A 26 13.35 -20.18 8.59
CA PHE A 26 12.54 -20.91 7.61
C PHE A 26 12.05 -19.97 6.51
N PRO A 27 12.85 -19.72 5.46
CA PRO A 27 12.52 -18.78 4.38
C PRO A 27 11.30 -19.18 3.54
N ASN A 28 10.84 -20.43 3.66
CA ASN A 28 9.60 -20.86 3.02
C ASN A 28 8.35 -20.30 3.71
N ILE A 29 8.48 -19.70 4.89
CA ILE A 29 7.42 -18.87 5.49
C ILE A 29 7.52 -17.48 4.87
N VAL A 30 6.60 -17.17 3.97
CA VAL A 30 6.67 -15.93 3.18
C VAL A 30 5.88 -14.80 3.81
N ASN A 31 4.78 -15.11 4.49
CA ASN A 31 3.84 -14.15 5.04
C ASN A 31 3.24 -14.62 6.37
N PHE A 32 2.65 -13.66 7.06
CA PHE A 32 1.82 -13.84 8.25
C PHE A 32 0.68 -12.84 8.17
N GLU A 33 -0.53 -13.18 8.59
CA GLU A 33 -1.55 -12.16 8.83
C GLU A 33 -1.23 -11.44 10.16
N GLY A 34 -1.77 -11.91 11.29
CA GLY A 34 -1.51 -11.33 12.61
C GLY A 34 -1.84 -9.83 12.68
N VAL A 35 -2.81 -9.40 11.88
CA VAL A 35 -3.38 -8.04 11.76
C VAL A 35 -4.89 -8.18 11.60
N LYS A 36 -5.63 -7.07 11.78
CA LYS A 36 -6.96 -6.95 11.18
C LYS A 36 -6.75 -6.65 9.69
N GLY A 37 -6.66 -7.69 8.86
CA GLY A 37 -6.48 -7.55 7.42
C GLY A 37 -7.70 -6.91 6.75
N LEU A 38 -7.59 -6.67 5.44
CA LEU A 38 -8.65 -6.04 4.66
C LEU A 38 -9.99 -6.80 4.75
N GLU A 39 -9.97 -8.10 5.02
CA GLU A 39 -11.17 -8.90 5.24
C GLU A 39 -12.16 -8.31 6.26
N ASN A 40 -11.67 -7.57 7.27
CA ASN A 40 -12.52 -7.04 8.33
C ASN A 40 -13.52 -6.00 7.80
N VAL A 41 -13.26 -5.36 6.64
CA VAL A 41 -14.21 -4.41 6.00
C VAL A 41 -15.55 -5.05 5.61
N LYS A 42 -15.61 -6.38 5.50
CA LYS A 42 -16.81 -7.15 5.17
C LYS A 42 -17.85 -7.17 6.29
N TRP A 43 -17.42 -7.25 7.55
CA TRP A 43 -18.32 -7.52 8.69
C TRP A 43 -18.10 -6.64 9.91
N GLY A 44 -17.02 -5.88 9.99
CA GLY A 44 -16.84 -4.98 11.11
C GLY A 44 -15.52 -4.23 11.06
N VAL A 45 -15.59 -2.90 10.84
CA VAL A 45 -14.45 -2.06 11.18
C VAL A 45 -14.80 -0.62 11.56
N GLU A 46 -14.19 -0.20 12.66
CA GLU A 46 -13.83 1.16 13.03
C GLU A 46 -12.59 1.65 12.25
N ASN A 47 -12.60 2.89 11.76
CA ASN A 47 -11.43 3.64 11.25
C ASN A 47 -10.25 2.83 10.63
N HIS A 48 -10.46 2.17 9.48
CA HIS A 48 -9.38 1.48 8.77
C HIS A 48 -8.24 2.41 8.32
N PRO A 49 -8.50 3.59 7.71
CA PRO A 49 -7.39 4.46 7.30
C PRO A 49 -6.48 4.88 8.46
N GLY A 50 -7.01 5.08 9.66
CA GLY A 50 -6.19 5.30 10.87
C GLY A 50 -5.39 4.06 11.30
N TYR A 51 -5.97 2.86 11.16
CA TYR A 51 -5.28 1.59 11.40
C TYR A 51 -4.15 1.36 10.38
N ASP A 52 -4.41 1.63 9.11
CA ASP A 52 -3.50 1.41 7.97
C ASP A 52 -2.23 2.26 8.07
N VAL A 53 -2.34 3.46 8.65
CA VAL A 53 -1.19 4.33 8.96
C VAL A 53 -0.61 4.11 10.37
N SER A 54 -1.18 3.19 11.15
CA SER A 54 -0.64 2.75 12.45
C SER A 54 0.20 1.49 12.31
N ILE A 55 -0.32 0.47 11.61
CA ILE A 55 0.29 -0.86 11.52
C ILE A 55 1.72 -0.91 11.01
N PRO A 56 2.19 0.00 10.12
CA PRO A 56 3.59 0.02 9.70
C PRO A 56 4.57 0.24 10.87
N PHE A 57 4.13 0.99 11.89
CA PHE A 57 4.95 1.35 13.05
C PHE A 57 4.86 0.34 14.19
N ILE A 58 3.86 -0.55 14.17
CA ILE A 58 3.62 -1.51 15.26
C ILE A 58 3.81 -2.96 14.80
N ARG A 59 2.97 -3.44 13.88
CA ARG A 59 2.89 -4.85 13.52
C ARG A 59 3.83 -5.18 12.37
N MET A 60 3.95 -4.29 11.38
CA MET A 60 4.88 -4.50 10.26
C MET A 60 6.35 -4.45 10.71
N LEU A 61 6.65 -3.74 11.81
CA LEU A 61 7.97 -3.78 12.46
C LEU A 61 8.39 -5.21 12.86
N ALA A 62 7.43 -6.09 13.15
CA ALA A 62 7.69 -7.47 13.52
C ALA A 62 8.04 -8.38 12.32
N GLY A 63 7.69 -7.97 11.10
CA GLY A 63 7.86 -8.75 9.87
C GLY A 63 6.73 -8.52 8.86
N PRO A 64 6.81 -9.15 7.68
CA PRO A 64 5.83 -8.97 6.61
C PRO A 64 4.42 -9.31 7.06
N MET A 65 3.44 -8.74 6.36
CA MET A 65 2.04 -8.97 6.66
C MET A 65 1.21 -9.21 5.39
N ASP A 66 0.47 -10.31 5.37
CA ASP A 66 -0.59 -10.52 4.39
C ASP A 66 -1.81 -9.69 4.79
N TYR A 67 -1.83 -8.43 4.34
CA TYR A 67 -2.94 -7.52 4.59
C TYR A 67 -4.10 -7.74 3.59
N THR A 68 -3.82 -8.39 2.46
CA THR A 68 -4.71 -8.52 1.30
C THR A 68 -5.23 -7.18 0.74
N PRO A 69 -4.34 -6.24 0.32
CA PRO A 69 -4.77 -4.94 -0.22
C PRO A 69 -5.45 -5.05 -1.59
N GLY A 70 -5.88 -3.91 -2.13
CA GLY A 70 -6.28 -3.77 -3.52
C GLY A 70 -7.79 -3.83 -3.76
N ALA A 71 -8.61 -3.46 -2.77
CA ALA A 71 -10.03 -3.22 -3.02
C ALA A 71 -10.21 -2.08 -4.04
N MET A 72 -11.09 -2.29 -5.00
CA MET A 72 -11.37 -1.32 -6.07
C MET A 72 -12.74 -0.65 -5.88
N ARG A 73 -13.58 -1.17 -4.98
CA ARG A 73 -14.72 -0.43 -4.43
C ARG A 73 -14.25 0.33 -3.19
N ASN A 74 -14.17 1.64 -3.29
CA ASN A 74 -13.62 2.50 -2.26
C ASN A 74 -14.70 3.45 -1.76
N ALA A 75 -14.72 3.73 -0.47
CA ALA A 75 -15.75 4.57 0.14
C ALA A 75 -15.15 5.55 1.15
N THR A 76 -15.68 6.77 1.12
CA THR A 76 -15.42 7.78 2.14
C THR A 76 -15.98 7.31 3.48
N LYS A 77 -15.57 7.97 4.57
CA LYS A 77 -16.08 7.65 5.92
C LYS A 77 -17.61 7.65 6.00
N ALA A 78 -18.27 8.59 5.30
CA ALA A 78 -19.73 8.69 5.28
C ALA A 78 -20.40 7.66 4.35
N GLY A 79 -19.74 7.30 3.24
CA GLY A 79 -20.25 6.36 2.24
C GLY A 79 -20.06 4.89 2.58
N PHE A 80 -19.10 4.57 3.45
CA PHE A 80 -18.77 3.18 3.78
C PHE A 80 -19.94 2.44 4.43
N ARG A 81 -20.21 1.22 3.95
CA ARG A 81 -21.12 0.25 4.58
C ARG A 81 -20.46 -1.12 4.56
N ALA A 82 -20.50 -1.81 5.70
CA ALA A 82 -20.06 -3.21 5.77
C ALA A 82 -21.11 -4.10 5.07
N ILE A 83 -20.69 -4.78 4.02
CA ILE A 83 -21.52 -5.70 3.25
C ILE A 83 -20.66 -6.93 2.97
N ASN A 84 -21.03 -8.07 3.53
CA ASN A 84 -20.21 -9.28 3.43
C ASN A 84 -20.09 -9.80 1.98
N ASP A 85 -21.21 -9.82 1.26
CA ASP A 85 -21.29 -10.38 -0.10
C ASP A 85 -20.75 -9.45 -1.20
N ASN A 86 -20.62 -8.15 -0.91
CA ASN A 86 -20.13 -7.14 -1.86
C ASN A 86 -19.38 -6.04 -1.11
N PRO A 87 -18.21 -6.34 -0.53
CA PRO A 87 -17.48 -5.42 0.33
C PRO A 87 -16.92 -4.23 -0.44
N MET A 88 -16.69 -3.16 0.30
CA MET A 88 -15.95 -1.97 -0.12
C MET A 88 -14.90 -1.65 0.94
N SER A 89 -13.79 -1.02 0.56
CA SER A 89 -12.81 -0.53 1.54
C SER A 89 -13.17 0.86 2.03
N GLN A 90 -12.76 1.18 3.26
CA GLN A 90 -12.67 2.56 3.73
C GLN A 90 -11.44 3.25 3.12
N GLY A 91 -11.55 4.54 2.83
CA GLY A 91 -10.47 5.34 2.23
C GLY A 91 -10.55 5.38 0.71
N THR A 92 -9.63 6.11 0.08
CA THR A 92 -9.66 6.36 -1.38
C THR A 92 -9.06 5.21 -2.19
N ARG A 93 -9.27 5.25 -3.51
CA ARG A 93 -8.58 4.39 -4.48
C ARG A 93 -7.08 4.47 -4.29
N VAL A 94 -6.53 5.68 -4.17
CA VAL A 94 -5.08 5.87 -4.13
C VAL A 94 -4.49 5.42 -2.78
N HIS A 95 -5.27 5.46 -1.69
CA HIS A 95 -4.90 4.80 -0.45
C HIS A 95 -4.65 3.30 -0.66
N GLN A 96 -5.57 2.60 -1.34
CA GLN A 96 -5.39 1.17 -1.68
C GLN A 96 -4.21 0.92 -2.62
N LEU A 97 -3.93 1.81 -3.58
CA LEU A 97 -2.75 1.68 -4.45
C LEU A 97 -1.43 1.89 -3.69
N ALA A 98 -1.39 2.84 -2.74
CA ALA A 98 -0.21 3.13 -1.94
C ALA A 98 0.16 1.97 -0.99
N MET A 99 -0.82 1.19 -0.53
CA MET A 99 -0.59 0.01 0.31
C MET A 99 0.41 -0.98 -0.30
N TYR A 100 0.41 -1.18 -1.62
CA TYR A 100 1.34 -2.13 -2.27
C TYR A 100 2.81 -1.72 -2.13
N THR A 101 3.09 -0.42 -2.01
CA THR A 101 4.45 0.07 -1.73
C THR A 101 4.76 0.03 -0.23
N ILE A 102 3.78 0.38 0.61
CA ILE A 102 3.98 0.57 2.06
C ILE A 102 3.99 -0.76 2.81
N PHE A 103 3.02 -1.63 2.56
CA PHE A 103 2.87 -2.90 3.25
C PHE A 103 3.84 -3.94 2.68
N GLU A 104 4.79 -4.37 3.49
CA GLU A 104 5.74 -5.40 3.11
C GLU A 104 5.09 -6.79 3.14
N ALA A 105 5.03 -7.44 1.98
CA ALA A 105 4.61 -8.83 1.86
C ALA A 105 5.31 -9.46 0.65
N PRO A 106 6.16 -10.49 0.84
CA PRO A 106 6.75 -11.25 -0.26
C PRO A 106 5.71 -11.91 -1.18
N LEU A 107 4.52 -12.22 -0.65
CA LEU A 107 3.34 -12.64 -1.40
C LEU A 107 2.26 -11.54 -1.25
N GLN A 108 1.93 -10.84 -2.33
CA GLN A 108 0.89 -9.81 -2.33
C GLN A 108 -0.37 -10.30 -3.04
N MET A 109 -1.52 -9.98 -2.46
CA MET A 109 -2.82 -10.35 -3.04
C MET A 109 -3.42 -9.19 -3.83
N LEU A 110 -4.21 -9.55 -4.84
CA LEU A 110 -5.20 -8.70 -5.50
C LEU A 110 -6.57 -9.12 -4.94
N ALA A 111 -7.04 -8.46 -3.89
CA ALA A 111 -8.15 -8.96 -3.08
C ALA A 111 -9.55 -8.82 -3.68
N ASP A 112 -9.76 -7.96 -4.68
CA ASP A 112 -11.08 -7.75 -5.31
C ASP A 112 -11.34 -8.78 -6.42
N ASN A 113 -12.55 -8.75 -6.98
CA ASN A 113 -12.91 -9.64 -8.06
C ASN A 113 -12.23 -9.25 -9.40
N PRO A 114 -11.89 -10.22 -10.25
CA PRO A 114 -11.29 -9.94 -11.55
C PRO A 114 -12.10 -9.00 -12.46
N THR A 115 -13.43 -9.01 -12.33
CA THR A 115 -14.32 -8.15 -13.12
C THR A 115 -14.14 -6.67 -12.78
N VAL A 116 -13.89 -6.33 -11.52
CA VAL A 116 -13.65 -4.96 -11.08
C VAL A 116 -12.26 -4.53 -11.53
N TYR A 117 -11.23 -5.37 -11.38
CA TYR A 117 -9.89 -5.06 -11.90
C TYR A 117 -9.88 -4.77 -13.41
N LYS A 118 -10.63 -5.56 -14.20
CA LYS A 118 -10.79 -5.31 -15.65
C LYS A 118 -11.45 -3.98 -15.99
N ARG A 119 -12.30 -3.44 -15.09
CA ARG A 119 -12.87 -2.09 -15.26
C ARG A 119 -11.90 -0.99 -14.84
N GLU A 120 -11.00 -1.32 -13.92
CA GLU A 120 -10.05 -0.40 -13.27
C GLU A 120 -8.63 -0.65 -13.78
N GLN A 121 -8.46 -0.71 -15.10
CA GLN A 121 -7.23 -1.21 -15.71
C GLN A 121 -6.00 -0.37 -15.33
N GLU A 122 -6.11 0.95 -15.25
CA GLU A 122 -4.96 1.79 -14.90
C GLU A 122 -4.46 1.53 -13.47
N SER A 123 -5.40 1.35 -12.52
CA SER A 123 -5.09 0.97 -11.15
C SER A 123 -4.47 -0.44 -11.09
N THR A 124 -5.03 -1.37 -11.87
CA THR A 124 -4.58 -2.77 -11.96
C THR A 124 -3.17 -2.88 -12.55
N ASP A 125 -2.87 -2.13 -13.60
CA ASP A 125 -1.55 -2.08 -14.22
C ASP A 125 -0.51 -1.52 -13.26
N PHE A 126 -0.88 -0.50 -12.48
CA PHE A 126 0.02 0.07 -11.48
C PHE A 126 0.40 -0.96 -10.41
N ILE A 127 -0.59 -1.59 -9.76
CA ILE A 127 -0.34 -2.56 -8.68
C ILE A 127 0.39 -3.81 -9.20
N ALA A 128 0.09 -4.26 -10.42
CA ALA A 128 0.80 -5.38 -11.06
C ALA A 128 2.28 -5.05 -11.36
N ALA A 129 2.62 -3.76 -11.52
CA ALA A 129 3.99 -3.31 -11.72
C ALA A 129 4.76 -3.13 -10.40
N VAL A 130 4.11 -3.12 -9.24
CA VAL A 130 4.79 -3.01 -7.94
C VAL A 130 5.41 -4.37 -7.59
N PRO A 131 6.74 -4.46 -7.37
CA PRO A 131 7.37 -5.72 -6.97
C PRO A 131 7.02 -6.08 -5.53
N THR A 132 7.06 -7.37 -5.20
CA THR A 132 6.81 -7.86 -3.83
C THR A 132 8.07 -7.95 -2.98
N THR A 133 9.24 -7.71 -3.57
CA THR A 133 10.53 -7.63 -2.87
C THR A 133 11.28 -6.39 -3.31
N PHE A 134 12.05 -5.82 -2.39
CA PHE A 134 12.76 -4.57 -2.60
C PHE A 134 14.21 -4.69 -2.13
N ASP A 135 15.11 -4.01 -2.84
CA ASP A 135 16.54 -4.00 -2.54
C ASP A 135 16.89 -2.92 -1.49
N GLN A 136 16.02 -1.92 -1.35
CA GLN A 136 16.19 -0.80 -0.42
C GLN A 136 14.84 -0.23 0.00
N THR A 137 14.73 0.18 1.26
CA THR A 137 13.59 0.95 1.81
C THR A 137 14.13 2.23 2.45
N VAL A 138 13.45 3.36 2.22
CA VAL A 138 13.72 4.66 2.81
C VAL A 138 12.43 5.18 3.44
N ALA A 139 12.44 5.37 4.76
CA ALA A 139 11.36 6.07 5.45
C ALA A 139 11.47 7.56 5.12
N LEU A 140 10.46 8.12 4.46
CA LEU A 140 10.48 9.52 4.04
C LEU A 140 9.91 10.44 5.12
N ASP A 141 8.72 10.09 5.62
CA ASP A 141 8.04 10.83 6.68
C ASP A 141 6.94 9.95 7.29
N GLY A 142 6.48 10.29 8.49
CA GLY A 142 5.36 9.59 9.11
C GLY A 142 5.15 9.92 10.57
N LYS A 143 3.91 9.74 11.01
CA LYS A 143 3.49 9.85 12.39
C LYS A 143 2.43 8.80 12.67
N VAL A 144 2.68 7.96 13.68
CA VAL A 144 1.84 6.81 14.03
C VAL A 144 0.37 7.24 14.17
N GLY A 145 -0.52 6.58 13.43
CA GLY A 145 -1.96 6.85 13.47
C GLY A 145 -2.42 8.09 12.70
N GLU A 146 -1.48 8.83 12.10
CA GLU A 146 -1.77 10.03 11.32
C GLU A 146 -1.45 9.86 9.84
N PHE A 147 -0.21 9.49 9.50
CA PHE A 147 0.21 9.30 8.10
C PHE A 147 1.53 8.54 8.01
N ILE A 148 1.83 8.07 6.81
CA ILE A 148 3.11 7.43 6.48
C ILE A 148 3.49 7.71 5.03
N SER A 149 4.79 7.83 4.77
CA SER A 149 5.39 7.93 3.44
C SER A 149 6.69 7.13 3.38
N ILE A 150 6.80 6.21 2.42
CA ILE A 150 7.95 5.33 2.23
C ILE A 150 8.33 5.29 0.75
N ALA A 151 9.63 5.32 0.45
CA ALA A 151 10.19 4.96 -0.85
C ALA A 151 10.86 3.57 -0.78
N ARG A 152 10.66 2.74 -1.80
CA ARG A 152 11.32 1.45 -1.96
C ARG A 152 11.90 1.28 -3.36
N ARG A 153 13.08 0.67 -3.46
CA ARG A 153 13.78 0.44 -4.73
C ARG A 153 13.78 -1.03 -5.10
N LYS A 154 13.59 -1.31 -6.39
CA LYS A 154 13.90 -2.60 -7.01
C LYS A 154 14.66 -2.37 -8.31
N GLY A 155 15.91 -2.84 -8.38
CA GLY A 155 16.81 -2.53 -9.48
C GLY A 155 16.96 -1.01 -9.67
N ASN A 156 16.55 -0.52 -10.83
CA ASN A 156 16.61 0.90 -11.21
C ASN A 156 15.29 1.65 -11.02
N GLN A 157 14.26 0.98 -10.52
CA GLN A 157 12.93 1.56 -10.32
C GLN A 157 12.69 1.86 -8.84
N TRP A 158 12.08 3.00 -8.56
CA TRP A 158 11.60 3.37 -7.24
C TRP A 158 10.08 3.38 -7.22
N PHE A 159 9.53 2.97 -6.08
CA PHE A 159 8.11 3.01 -5.78
C PHE A 159 7.95 3.81 -4.50
N VAL A 160 7.07 4.80 -4.51
CA VAL A 160 6.79 5.64 -3.35
C VAL A 160 5.32 5.55 -3.04
N GLY A 161 4.97 5.35 -1.78
CA GLY A 161 3.59 5.38 -1.31
C GLY A 161 3.46 6.32 -0.12
N ALA A 162 2.37 7.07 -0.08
CA ALA A 162 1.95 7.86 1.07
C ALA A 162 0.47 7.61 1.37
N MET A 163 0.12 7.55 2.65
CA MET A 163 -1.26 7.35 3.14
C MET A 163 -1.51 8.24 4.34
N THR A 164 -2.74 8.71 4.51
CA THR A 164 -3.19 9.46 5.70
C THR A 164 -4.38 8.78 6.35
N ASN A 165 -4.62 9.11 7.62
CA ASN A 165 -5.85 8.79 8.35
C ASN A 165 -7.05 9.59 7.78
N TRP A 166 -8.15 9.73 8.53
CA TRP A 166 -9.29 10.53 8.06
C TRP A 166 -9.05 12.05 8.01
N ASP A 167 -7.89 12.54 8.42
CA ASP A 167 -7.55 13.96 8.30
C ASP A 167 -6.84 14.20 6.96
N ALA A 168 -7.37 15.12 6.17
CA ALA A 168 -6.72 15.57 4.94
C ALA A 168 -5.35 16.16 5.26
N ARG A 169 -4.36 15.90 4.39
CA ARG A 169 -2.98 16.25 4.69
C ARG A 169 -2.24 16.72 3.45
N GLN A 170 -1.25 17.56 3.67
CA GLN A 170 -0.26 17.92 2.66
C GLN A 170 1.12 17.50 3.16
N LEU A 171 1.87 16.79 2.32
CA LEU A 171 3.21 16.28 2.59
C LEU A 171 4.18 16.77 1.52
N THR A 172 5.46 16.78 1.84
CA THR A 172 6.53 17.01 0.85
C THR A 172 7.31 15.71 0.69
N VAL A 173 7.30 15.14 -0.52
CA VAL A 173 8.17 14.02 -0.88
C VAL A 173 9.47 14.60 -1.44
N ASP A 174 10.51 14.58 -0.61
CA ASP A 174 11.87 14.94 -1.03
C ASP A 174 12.44 13.81 -1.88
N CYS A 175 12.77 14.09 -3.14
CA CYS A 175 13.22 13.08 -4.09
C CYS A 175 14.71 12.74 -3.96
N SER A 176 15.40 13.18 -2.91
CA SER A 176 16.83 12.88 -2.67
C SER A 176 17.18 11.39 -2.52
N PHE A 177 16.18 10.52 -2.34
CA PHE A 177 16.38 9.07 -2.44
C PHE A 177 16.68 8.61 -3.88
N LEU A 178 16.31 9.42 -4.88
CA LEU A 178 16.71 9.21 -6.27
C LEU A 178 18.21 9.47 -6.40
N GLY A 179 18.89 8.69 -7.24
CA GLY A 179 20.28 8.95 -7.58
C GLY A 179 20.42 10.07 -8.61
N GLU A 180 21.63 10.29 -9.10
CA GLU A 180 21.87 11.23 -10.19
C GLU A 180 21.14 10.82 -11.48
N GLY A 181 20.56 11.80 -12.16
CA GLY A 181 19.90 11.63 -13.46
C GLY A 181 18.47 12.18 -13.48
N ASN A 182 17.81 11.96 -14.61
CA ASN A 182 16.40 12.25 -14.80
C ASN A 182 15.59 10.98 -14.60
N TYR A 183 14.40 11.15 -14.03
CA TYR A 183 13.46 10.06 -13.79
C TYR A 183 12.10 10.47 -14.34
N LYS A 184 11.43 9.53 -15.00
CA LYS A 184 10.01 9.62 -15.30
C LYS A 184 9.23 9.02 -14.14
N ALA A 185 8.36 9.81 -13.53
CA ALA A 185 7.45 9.35 -12.49
C ALA A 185 6.03 9.20 -13.06
N VAL A 186 5.45 8.01 -12.94
CA VAL A 186 4.01 7.79 -13.13
C VAL A 186 3.36 7.90 -11.75
N VAL A 187 2.51 8.90 -11.58
CA VAL A 187 1.94 9.31 -10.30
C VAL A 187 0.44 9.04 -10.30
N PHE A 188 -0.06 8.42 -9.24
CA PHE A 188 -1.46 8.38 -8.86
C PHE A 188 -1.65 9.26 -7.62
N ALA A 189 -2.56 10.22 -7.70
CA ALA A 189 -2.92 11.13 -6.63
C ALA A 189 -4.43 11.12 -6.43
N ASP A 190 -4.89 11.34 -5.21
CA ASP A 190 -6.32 11.53 -4.94
C ASP A 190 -6.88 12.65 -5.84
N GLY A 191 -8.07 12.39 -6.40
CA GLY A 191 -8.78 13.33 -7.24
C GLY A 191 -9.32 14.52 -6.44
N VAL A 192 -9.73 15.57 -7.15
CA VAL A 192 -10.21 16.81 -6.51
C VAL A 192 -11.49 16.61 -5.70
N ASN A 193 -12.26 15.53 -5.97
CA ASN A 193 -13.48 15.18 -5.24
C ASN A 193 -13.30 13.93 -4.37
N ALA A 194 -12.07 13.48 -4.11
CA ALA A 194 -11.81 12.23 -3.39
C ALA A 194 -12.36 12.19 -1.95
N ASP A 195 -12.63 13.37 -1.35
CA ASP A 195 -13.30 13.51 -0.07
C ASP A 195 -14.80 13.16 -0.11
N ARG A 196 -15.40 13.14 -1.31
CA ARG A 196 -16.82 12.82 -1.56
C ARG A 196 -16.99 11.52 -2.31
N ASP A 197 -16.19 11.32 -3.35
CA ASP A 197 -16.11 10.09 -4.14
C ASP A 197 -14.72 9.49 -3.97
N ALA A 198 -14.61 8.50 -3.10
CA ALA A 198 -13.36 7.83 -2.79
C ALA A 198 -12.73 7.10 -3.99
N THR A 199 -13.44 6.96 -5.12
CA THR A 199 -12.89 6.40 -6.35
C THR A 199 -12.22 7.43 -7.26
N ASP A 200 -12.40 8.73 -7.00
CA ASP A 200 -11.81 9.81 -7.79
C ASP A 200 -10.28 9.86 -7.60
N TYR A 201 -9.54 9.72 -8.70
CA TYR A 201 -8.08 9.81 -8.74
C TYR A 201 -7.60 10.47 -10.02
N GLN A 202 -6.38 11.01 -9.97
CA GLN A 202 -5.66 11.50 -11.13
C GLN A 202 -4.40 10.67 -11.36
N LYS A 203 -4.20 10.23 -12.60
CA LYS A 203 -2.94 9.67 -13.08
C LYS A 203 -2.19 10.68 -13.93
N THR A 204 -0.93 10.94 -13.61
CA THR A 204 -0.06 11.84 -14.38
C THR A 204 1.31 11.22 -14.62
N ALA A 205 2.04 11.74 -15.60
CA ALA A 205 3.45 11.45 -15.80
C ALA A 205 4.24 12.75 -15.72
N ILE A 206 5.25 12.78 -14.86
CA ILE A 206 6.12 13.95 -14.64
C ILE A 206 7.59 13.54 -14.77
N LYS A 207 8.45 14.52 -15.07
CA LYS A 207 9.90 14.35 -15.02
C LYS A 207 10.44 14.97 -13.73
N VAL A 208 11.32 14.26 -13.05
CA VAL A 208 11.93 14.69 -11.78
C VAL A 208 13.39 14.27 -11.71
N THR A 209 14.10 14.83 -10.76
CA THR A 209 15.48 14.55 -10.38
C THR A 209 15.58 14.41 -8.87
N ALA A 210 16.75 14.02 -8.37
CA ALA A 210 17.01 13.95 -6.93
C ALA A 210 16.89 15.29 -6.18
N LYS A 211 16.84 16.42 -6.90
CA LYS A 211 16.74 17.77 -6.31
C LYS A 211 15.30 18.22 -6.11
N ASP A 212 14.34 17.52 -6.70
CA ASP A 212 12.94 17.94 -6.67
C ASP A 212 12.25 17.58 -5.36
N LYS A 213 11.27 18.41 -5.00
CA LYS A 213 10.41 18.21 -3.83
C LYS A 213 8.97 18.24 -4.29
N LEU A 214 8.30 17.10 -4.22
CA LEU A 214 6.92 16.96 -4.70
C LEU A 214 5.95 17.27 -3.57
N MET A 215 5.08 18.27 -3.79
CA MET A 215 3.99 18.56 -2.87
C MET A 215 2.85 17.58 -3.11
N VAL A 216 2.59 16.73 -2.12
CA VAL A 216 1.57 15.68 -2.16
C VAL A 216 0.39 16.12 -1.33
N LYS A 217 -0.82 16.05 -1.90
CA LYS A 217 -2.08 16.29 -1.19
C LYS A 217 -2.79 14.95 -1.03
N LEU A 218 -3.23 14.67 0.19
CA LEU A 218 -3.94 13.46 0.57
C LEU A 218 -5.34 13.85 1.03
N ALA A 219 -6.37 13.27 0.43
CA ALA A 219 -7.74 13.43 0.87
C ALA A 219 -7.97 12.72 2.23
N PRO A 220 -9.09 12.95 2.93
CA PRO A 220 -9.49 12.15 4.09
C PRO A 220 -9.49 10.64 3.79
N GLY A 221 -8.68 9.87 4.51
CA GLY A 221 -8.48 8.43 4.24
C GLY A 221 -7.78 8.17 2.92
N GLY A 222 -7.04 9.15 2.44
CA GLY A 222 -6.49 9.22 1.10
C GLY A 222 -5.06 8.71 0.97
N GLY A 223 -4.53 8.84 -0.23
CA GLY A 223 -3.21 8.35 -0.59
C GLY A 223 -2.58 9.05 -1.79
N TRP A 224 -1.30 8.74 -1.97
CA TRP A 224 -0.53 9.14 -3.14
C TRP A 224 0.50 8.04 -3.42
N THR A 225 0.71 7.68 -4.67
CA THR A 225 1.70 6.67 -5.02
C THR A 225 2.34 6.96 -6.36
N ALA A 226 3.60 6.59 -6.52
CA ALA A 226 4.31 6.82 -7.77
C ALA A 226 5.36 5.75 -8.05
N ARG A 227 5.51 5.43 -9.33
CA ARG A 227 6.60 4.63 -9.88
C ARG A 227 7.56 5.54 -10.62
N PHE A 228 8.82 5.56 -10.21
CA PHE A 228 9.90 6.32 -10.83
C PHE A 228 10.82 5.37 -11.60
N GLU A 229 11.12 5.73 -12.83
CA GLU A 229 12.00 4.99 -13.72
C GLU A 229 13.06 5.93 -14.28
N LYS A 230 14.33 5.53 -14.18
CA LYS A 230 15.43 6.33 -14.69
C LYS A 230 15.35 6.42 -16.22
N GLU A 231 15.45 7.64 -16.75
CA GLU A 231 15.54 7.90 -18.20
C GLU A 231 16.95 7.67 -18.74
#